data_AF-A0AAW9IWK8-F1
#
_entry.id   AF-A0AAW9IWK8-F1
#
_cell.length_a   1.000
_cell.length_b   1.000
_cell.length_c   1.000
_cell.angle_alpha   90.00
_cell.angle_beta   90.00
_cell.angle_gamma   90.00
#
_symmetry.space_group_name_H-M   'P 1'
#
loop_
_entity.id
_entity.type
_entity.pdbx_description
1 polymer ?
#
loop_
_entity_poly.entity_id
_entity_poly.type
_entity_poly.pdbx_seq_one_letter_code
_entity_poly.pdbx_strand_id
1 'polypeptide(L)'
;MYCVIQEVELKKENTYGEDKELKSTVNDFVISGERKISYSHTYSDERFRRPIKKAYKISIHKSYREGGKVKKKQWVLGTMDYYYIATFDGYIGDFCDLEERAETIGITVDELFDIVSVKLEPLRERIEKEYKETEEYKTYKKHREILTKYLEDKA
;
A
#
# COMPACT_ATOMS: atom_id res chain seq x y z
N MET A 1 21.03 -15.58 7.32
CA MET A 1 20.31 -14.33 7.61
C MET A 1 18.89 -14.52 7.13
N TYR A 2 17.89 -13.94 7.78
CA TYR A 2 16.49 -14.18 7.43
C TYR A 2 15.61 -12.98 7.76
N CYS A 3 14.54 -12.80 6.98
CA CYS A 3 13.51 -11.82 7.25
C CYS A 3 12.57 -12.31 8.35
N VAL A 4 12.18 -11.40 9.23
CA VAL A 4 11.15 -11.56 10.24
C VAL A 4 10.10 -10.49 10.02
N ILE A 5 8.85 -10.93 9.91
CA ILE A 5 7.68 -10.06 9.90
C ILE A 5 6.93 -10.28 11.20
N GLN A 6 6.79 -9.22 11.98
CA GLN A 6 6.05 -9.23 13.23
C GLN A 6 4.76 -8.43 13.04
N GLU A 7 3.61 -9.08 13.29
CA GLU A 7 2.33 -8.38 13.36
C GLU A 7 2.30 -7.50 14.63
N VAL A 8 1.90 -6.25 14.46
CA VAL A 8 1.72 -5.24 15.50
C VAL A 8 0.37 -4.55 15.29
N GLU A 9 -0.19 -4.00 16.35
CA GLU A 9 -1.49 -3.31 16.30
C GLU A 9 -1.31 -1.78 16.30
N LEU A 10 -1.97 -1.09 15.37
CA LEU A 10 -2.04 0.35 15.29
C LEU A 10 -3.00 0.92 16.32
N LYS A 11 -2.66 2.09 16.86
CA LYS A 11 -3.49 2.78 17.86
C LYS A 11 -4.80 3.33 17.31
N LYS A 12 -4.84 3.67 16.02
CA LYS A 12 -5.96 4.34 15.34
C LYS A 12 -6.33 3.58 14.08
N GLU A 13 -7.62 3.65 13.75
CA GLU A 13 -8.14 3.15 12.48
C GLU A 13 -7.73 4.09 11.35
N ASN A 14 -7.56 3.52 10.16
CA ASN A 14 -7.48 4.32 8.96
C ASN A 14 -8.90 4.78 8.60
N THR A 15 -9.09 6.08 8.40
CA THR A 15 -10.39 6.67 8.01
C THR A 15 -10.42 7.12 6.55
N TYR A 16 -9.33 6.89 5.82
CA TYR A 16 -9.12 7.29 4.43
C TYR A 16 -9.18 6.07 3.51
N GLY A 17 -10.31 5.35 3.56
CA GLY A 17 -10.64 4.36 2.53
C GLY A 17 -11.07 5.01 1.22
N GLU A 18 -11.47 4.16 0.27
CA GLU A 18 -12.11 4.58 -0.99
C GLU A 18 -13.34 5.45 -0.71
N ASP A 19 -13.58 6.45 -1.56
CA ASP A 19 -14.81 7.24 -1.52
C ASP A 19 -16.00 6.34 -1.88
N LYS A 20 -17.13 6.47 -1.18
CA LYS A 20 -18.28 5.56 -1.37
C LYS A 20 -19.00 5.75 -2.70
N GLU A 21 -18.94 6.96 -3.24
CA GLU A 21 -19.61 7.29 -4.49
C GLU A 21 -18.71 8.10 -5.42
N LEU A 22 -18.92 7.88 -6.72
CA LEU A 22 -18.45 8.71 -7.81
C LEU A 22 -19.66 9.42 -8.42
N LYS A 23 -19.74 10.74 -8.24
CA LYS A 23 -20.84 11.59 -8.67
C LYS A 23 -20.51 12.21 -10.03
N SER A 24 -21.43 12.13 -10.98
CA SER A 24 -21.33 12.90 -12.21
C SER A 24 -21.70 14.35 -11.93
N THR A 25 -20.89 15.29 -12.43
CA THR A 25 -21.08 16.72 -12.26
C THR A 25 -21.15 17.39 -13.63
N VAL A 26 -22.08 18.34 -13.77
CA VAL A 26 -22.19 19.20 -14.94
C VAL A 26 -21.57 20.54 -14.59
N ASN A 27 -20.52 20.93 -15.30
CA ASN A 27 -19.93 22.25 -15.21
C ASN A 27 -20.51 23.10 -16.33
N ASP A 28 -21.20 24.16 -15.96
CA ASP A 28 -21.76 25.14 -16.88
C ASP A 28 -21.07 26.48 -16.62
N PHE A 29 -20.33 26.95 -17.62
CA PHE A 29 -19.48 28.14 -17.47
C PHE A 29 -19.39 28.91 -18.78
N VAL A 30 -19.07 30.20 -18.68
CA VAL A 30 -18.91 31.07 -19.85
C VAL A 30 -17.43 31.34 -20.06
N ILE A 31 -16.93 31.04 -21.27
CA ILE A 31 -15.58 31.43 -21.71
C ILE A 31 -15.72 32.35 -22.90
N SER A 32 -15.13 33.54 -22.83
CA SER A 32 -15.13 34.53 -23.93
C SER A 32 -16.53 34.89 -24.44
N GLY A 33 -17.54 34.92 -23.56
CA GLY A 33 -18.94 35.22 -23.90
C GLY A 33 -19.73 34.02 -24.43
N GLU A 34 -19.11 32.87 -24.64
CA GLU A 34 -19.79 31.63 -25.06
C GLU A 34 -20.07 30.72 -23.86
N ARG A 35 -21.31 30.26 -23.72
CA ARG A 35 -21.69 29.26 -22.72
C ARG A 35 -21.16 27.89 -23.14
N LYS A 36 -20.45 27.23 -22.24
CA LYS A 36 -19.91 25.87 -22.40
C LYS A 36 -20.42 24.98 -21.28
N ILE A 37 -20.81 23.76 -21.66
CA ILE A 37 -21.22 22.71 -20.74
C ILE A 37 -20.18 21.59 -20.83
N SER A 38 -19.63 21.17 -19.70
CA SER A 38 -18.76 20.00 -19.62
C SER A 38 -19.24 19.04 -18.54
N TYR A 39 -19.09 17.74 -18.80
CA TYR A 39 -19.39 16.69 -17.83
C TYR A 39 -18.10 16.23 -17.19
N SER A 40 -18.08 16.05 -15.88
CA SER A 40 -16.96 15.51 -15.11
C SER A 40 -17.46 14.55 -14.04
N HIS A 41 -16.52 13.92 -13.32
CA HIS A 41 -16.82 13.10 -12.16
C HIS A 41 -16.10 13.66 -10.93
N THR A 42 -16.76 13.61 -9.77
CA THR A 42 -16.18 13.96 -8.47
C THR A 42 -16.50 12.87 -7.47
N TYR A 43 -15.58 12.62 -6.55
CA TYR A 43 -15.83 11.69 -5.45
C TYR A 43 -16.70 12.32 -4.36
N SER A 44 -17.41 11.49 -3.61
CA SER A 44 -18.16 11.90 -2.41
C SER A 44 -17.24 12.18 -1.22
N ASP A 45 -17.70 13.00 -0.27
CA ASP A 45 -16.98 13.20 1.01
C ASP A 45 -17.00 11.96 1.91
N GLU A 46 -17.99 11.07 1.75
CA GLU A 46 -18.10 9.86 2.55
C GLU A 46 -17.15 8.78 2.04
N ARG A 47 -16.40 8.17 2.97
CA ARG A 47 -15.39 7.13 2.70
C ARG A 47 -15.68 5.84 3.45
N PHE A 48 -15.16 4.73 2.94
CA PHE A 48 -15.13 3.48 3.68
C PHE A 48 -14.22 3.62 4.91
N ARG A 49 -14.70 3.10 6.04
CA ARG A 49 -13.87 2.95 7.24
C ARG A 49 -12.99 1.71 7.08
N ARG A 50 -11.77 1.81 7.60
CA ARG A 50 -10.76 0.76 7.54
C ARG A 50 -10.43 0.27 8.96
N PRO A 51 -11.28 -0.60 9.54
CA PRO A 51 -11.20 -0.98 10.96
C PRO A 51 -10.04 -1.92 11.30
N ILE A 52 -9.42 -2.57 10.31
CA ILE A 52 -8.30 -3.48 10.55
C ILE A 52 -7.06 -2.67 10.98
N LYS A 53 -6.64 -2.85 12.23
CA LYS A 53 -5.49 -2.14 12.83
C LYS A 53 -4.17 -2.88 12.69
N LYS A 54 -4.11 -3.92 11.87
CA LYS A 54 -2.90 -4.72 11.70
C LYS A 54 -1.84 -3.93 10.96
N ALA A 55 -0.62 -4.02 11.44
CA ALA A 55 0.58 -3.58 10.75
C ALA A 55 1.70 -4.61 10.92
N TYR A 56 2.71 -4.53 10.08
CA TYR A 56 3.71 -5.56 9.90
C TYR A 56 5.09 -4.92 9.98
N LYS A 57 5.77 -5.14 11.11
CA LYS A 57 7.14 -4.70 11.31
C LYS A 57 8.09 -5.68 10.64
N ILE A 58 8.85 -5.20 9.67
CA ILE A 58 9.76 -6.00 8.85
C ILE A 58 11.19 -5.75 9.32
N SER A 59 11.92 -6.82 9.59
CA SER A 59 13.31 -6.76 10.05
C SER A 59 14.16 -7.91 9.56
N ILE A 60 15.44 -7.65 9.34
CA ILE A 60 16.45 -8.65 8.98
C ILE A 60 17.19 -9.11 10.23
N HIS A 61 17.27 -10.41 10.43
CA HIS A 61 17.96 -11.03 11.57
C HIS A 61 19.19 -11.82 11.10
N LYS A 62 20.31 -11.64 11.79
CA LYS A 62 21.55 -12.41 11.61
C LYS A 62 22.00 -12.98 12.94
N SER A 63 21.93 -14.30 13.05
CA SER A 63 22.50 -15.04 14.18
C SER A 63 23.90 -15.53 13.82
N TYR A 64 24.85 -15.41 14.74
CA TYR A 64 26.24 -15.86 14.56
C TYR A 64 26.81 -16.34 15.90
N ARG A 65 27.95 -17.03 15.88
CA ARG A 65 28.65 -17.47 17.09
C ARG A 65 29.95 -16.70 17.25
N GLU A 66 30.24 -16.30 18.48
CA GLU A 66 31.48 -15.63 18.85
C GLU A 66 31.90 -16.14 20.24
N GLY A 67 33.09 -16.75 20.33
CA GLY A 67 33.55 -17.38 21.57
C GLY A 67 32.61 -18.47 22.10
N GLY A 68 31.99 -19.25 21.21
CA GLY A 68 31.05 -20.32 21.57
C GLY A 68 29.64 -19.85 21.98
N LYS A 69 29.40 -18.54 22.13
CA LYS A 69 28.09 -17.96 22.46
C LYS A 69 27.35 -17.52 21.20
N VAL A 70 26.03 -17.77 21.16
CA VAL A 70 25.16 -17.27 20.09
C VAL A 70 24.91 -15.78 20.31
N LYS A 71 25.21 -14.96 19.30
CA LYS A 71 24.88 -13.54 19.22
C LYS A 71 23.89 -13.28 18.10
N LYS A 72 23.13 -12.19 18.22
CA LYS A 72 22.11 -11.77 17.24
C LYS A 72 22.27 -10.30 16.89
N LYS A 73 22.24 -9.98 15.60
CA LYS A 73 22.04 -8.63 15.07
C LYS A 73 20.66 -8.56 14.40
N GLN A 74 20.00 -7.43 14.54
CA GLN A 74 18.70 -7.15 13.96
C GLN A 74 18.72 -5.76 13.33
N TRP A 75 18.12 -5.63 12.15
CA TRP A 75 17.95 -4.36 11.45
C TRP A 75 16.48 -4.21 11.08
N VAL A 76 15.84 -3.15 11.54
CA VAL A 76 14.46 -2.84 11.16
C VAL A 76 14.47 -2.14 9.81
N LEU A 77 13.70 -2.67 8.87
CA LEU A 77 13.51 -2.06 7.57
C LEU A 77 12.36 -1.06 7.61
N GLY A 78 11.20 -1.48 8.10
CA GLY A 78 10.03 -0.62 8.12
C GLY A 78 8.84 -1.24 8.84
N THR A 79 7.71 -0.54 8.82
CA THR A 79 6.42 -1.06 9.30
C THR A 79 5.34 -0.65 8.31
N MET A 80 4.69 -1.64 7.72
CA MET A 80 3.61 -1.45 6.74
C MET A 80 2.27 -1.76 7.40
N ASP A 81 1.27 -0.88 7.23
CA ASP A 81 -0.07 -1.22 7.65
C ASP A 81 -0.76 -2.16 6.64
N TYR A 82 -1.79 -2.87 7.11
CA TYR A 82 -2.57 -3.81 6.31
C TYR A 82 -3.10 -3.18 5.02
N TYR A 83 -3.62 -1.96 5.09
CA TYR A 83 -4.25 -1.32 3.95
C TYR A 83 -3.23 -0.78 2.96
N TYR A 84 -2.05 -0.35 3.42
CA TYR A 84 -0.94 -0.04 2.53
C TYR A 84 -0.58 -1.22 1.64
N ILE A 85 -0.41 -2.40 2.25
CA ILE A 85 -0.12 -3.65 1.53
C ILE A 85 -1.27 -4.00 0.57
N ALA A 86 -2.52 -3.81 1.02
CA ALA A 86 -3.70 -4.14 0.23
C ALA A 86 -3.89 -3.26 -1.02
N THR A 87 -3.45 -2.00 -1.00
CA THR A 87 -3.76 -1.03 -2.06
C THR A 87 -2.57 -0.53 -2.87
N PHE A 88 -1.37 -0.48 -2.27
CA PHE A 88 -0.16 0.07 -2.88
C PHE A 88 0.90 -0.99 -3.10
N ASP A 89 0.46 -2.24 -3.27
CA ASP A 89 1.29 -3.40 -3.48
C ASP A 89 2.19 -3.77 -2.28
N GLY A 90 2.64 -2.85 -1.43
CA GLY A 90 3.45 -3.16 -0.25
C GLY A 90 4.96 -3.20 -0.53
N TYR A 91 5.46 -2.42 -1.48
CA TYR A 91 6.90 -2.31 -1.76
C TYR A 91 7.71 -1.81 -0.55
N ILE A 92 8.79 -2.51 -0.20
CA ILE A 92 9.61 -2.22 0.98
C ILE A 92 10.45 -0.95 0.84
N GLY A 93 10.77 -0.53 -0.39
CA GLY A 93 11.54 0.68 -0.63
C GLY A 93 10.83 1.97 -0.22
N ASP A 94 9.49 1.94 -0.08
CA ASP A 94 8.74 3.10 0.40
C ASP A 94 8.93 3.36 1.90
N PHE A 95 9.48 2.39 2.65
CA PHE A 95 9.67 2.48 4.10
C PHE A 95 11.13 2.54 4.52
N CYS A 96 12.06 2.21 3.63
CA CYS A 96 13.48 2.46 3.86
C CYS A 96 14.28 2.61 2.57
N ASP A 97 15.39 3.33 2.68
CA ASP A 97 16.44 3.31 1.69
C ASP A 97 17.09 1.92 1.63
N LEU A 98 16.85 1.19 0.54
CA LEU A 98 17.37 -0.17 0.37
C LEU A 98 18.88 -0.21 0.16
N GLU A 99 19.46 0.83 -0.44
CA GLU A 99 20.90 0.92 -0.67
C GLU A 99 21.64 1.10 0.66
N GLU A 100 21.23 2.09 1.45
CA GLU A 100 21.81 2.36 2.78
C GLU A 100 21.65 1.14 3.70
N ARG A 101 20.49 0.48 3.65
CA ARG A 101 20.21 -0.71 4.47
C ARG A 101 21.05 -1.90 4.05
N ALA A 102 21.18 -2.17 2.75
CA ALA A 102 22.00 -3.25 2.23
C ALA A 102 23.48 -3.06 2.61
N GLU A 103 24.00 -1.84 2.46
CA GLU A 103 25.36 -1.48 2.88
C GLU A 103 25.57 -1.71 4.39
N THR A 104 24.64 -1.23 5.22
CA THR A 104 24.68 -1.39 6.68
C THR A 104 24.69 -2.86 7.12
N ILE A 105 23.98 -3.72 6.40
CA ILE A 105 23.89 -5.16 6.67
C ILE A 105 25.13 -5.90 6.12
N GLY A 106 25.75 -5.34 5.08
CA GLY A 106 26.90 -5.90 4.37
C GLY A 106 26.48 -6.95 3.33
N ILE A 107 25.44 -6.65 2.54
CA ILE A 107 24.88 -7.49 1.46
C ILE A 107 24.53 -6.62 0.25
N THR A 108 24.17 -7.22 -0.87
CA THR A 108 23.65 -6.46 -2.03
C THR A 108 22.18 -6.06 -1.83
N VAL A 109 21.73 -5.06 -2.60
CA VAL A 109 20.31 -4.66 -2.63
C VAL A 109 19.43 -5.81 -3.11
N ASP A 110 19.87 -6.56 -4.14
CA ASP A 110 19.14 -7.73 -4.65
C ASP A 110 19.01 -8.82 -3.58
N GLU A 111 20.08 -9.13 -2.85
CA GLU A 111 20.03 -10.10 -1.74
C GLU A 111 19.09 -9.63 -0.62
N LEU A 112 19.09 -8.33 -0.30
CA LEU A 112 18.15 -7.76 0.68
C LEU A 112 16.71 -7.92 0.20
N PHE A 113 16.45 -7.56 -1.06
CA PHE A 113 15.13 -7.65 -1.67
C PHE A 113 14.62 -9.09 -1.69
N ASP A 114 15.42 -10.05 -2.16
CA ASP A 114 15.05 -11.46 -2.22
C ASP A 114 14.67 -12.03 -0.84
N ILE A 115 15.47 -11.73 0.19
CA ILE A 115 15.22 -12.21 1.55
C ILE A 115 13.92 -11.64 2.12
N VAL A 116 13.59 -10.39 1.80
CA VAL A 116 12.32 -9.75 2.20
C VAL A 116 11.15 -10.36 1.44
N SER A 117 11.25 -10.44 0.11
CA SER A 117 10.19 -10.91 -0.79
C SER A 117 9.74 -12.33 -0.46
N VAL A 118 10.67 -13.24 -0.13
CA VAL A 118 10.34 -14.62 0.30
C VAL A 118 9.35 -14.67 1.48
N LYS A 119 9.37 -13.67 2.37
CA LYS A 119 8.44 -13.58 3.50
C LYS A 119 7.25 -12.65 3.24
N LEU A 120 7.46 -11.60 2.45
CA LEU A 120 6.46 -10.57 2.22
C LEU A 120 5.42 -11.01 1.19
N GLU A 121 5.81 -11.71 0.11
CA GLU A 121 4.86 -12.14 -0.94
C GLU A 121 3.68 -12.98 -0.42
N PRO A 122 3.88 -14.04 0.39
CA PRO A 122 2.75 -14.82 0.92
C PRO A 122 1.83 -14.00 1.83
N LEU A 123 2.37 -12.99 2.51
CA LEU A 123 1.58 -12.07 3.32
C LEU A 123 0.77 -11.13 2.44
N ARG A 124 1.39 -10.57 1.38
CA ARG A 124 0.74 -9.72 0.38
C ARG A 124 -0.42 -10.45 -0.28
N GLU A 125 -0.19 -11.65 -0.80
CA GLU A 125 -1.23 -12.46 -1.47
C GLU A 125 -2.44 -12.71 -0.57
N ARG A 126 -2.20 -13.02 0.70
CA ARG A 126 -3.28 -13.23 1.68
C ARG A 126 -4.07 -11.94 1.93
N ILE A 127 -3.39 -10.84 2.19
CA ILE A 127 -4.02 -9.54 2.44
C ILE A 127 -4.80 -9.06 1.21
N GLU A 128 -4.22 -9.20 0.02
CA GLU A 128 -4.85 -8.81 -1.24
C GLU A 128 -6.12 -9.63 -1.49
N LYS A 129 -6.08 -10.95 -1.23
CA LYS A 129 -7.25 -11.82 -1.35
C LYS A 129 -8.36 -11.40 -0.38
N GLU A 130 -8.03 -11.15 0.89
CA GLU A 130 -8.99 -10.66 1.88
C GLU A 130 -9.59 -9.30 1.48
N TYR A 131 -8.75 -8.37 1.01
CA TYR A 131 -9.20 -7.03 0.61
C TYR A 131 -10.10 -7.07 -0.64
N LYS A 132 -9.80 -7.95 -1.60
CA LYS A 132 -10.61 -8.12 -2.82
C LYS A 132 -12.06 -8.56 -2.55
N GLU A 133 -12.32 -9.18 -1.41
CA GLU A 133 -13.67 -9.58 -1.00
C GLU A 133 -14.49 -8.41 -0.42
N THR A 134 -13.86 -7.28 -0.11
CA THR A 134 -14.51 -6.12 0.53
C THR A 134 -15.35 -5.29 -0.44
N GLU A 135 -16.36 -4.60 0.10
CA GLU A 135 -17.15 -3.61 -0.65
C GLU A 135 -16.32 -2.39 -1.06
N GLU A 136 -15.29 -2.05 -0.30
CA GLU A 136 -14.35 -0.98 -0.63
C GLU A 136 -13.65 -1.28 -1.96
N TYR A 137 -13.09 -2.48 -2.11
CA TYR A 137 -12.41 -2.89 -3.35
C TYR A 137 -13.37 -2.94 -4.55
N LYS A 138 -14.58 -3.49 -4.37
CA LYS A 138 -15.59 -3.53 -5.44
C LYS A 138 -15.97 -2.12 -5.91
N THR A 139 -16.15 -1.19 -4.97
CA THR A 139 -16.44 0.21 -5.26
C THR A 139 -15.29 0.86 -6.03
N TYR A 140 -14.05 0.69 -5.55
CA TYR A 140 -12.84 1.17 -6.24
C TYR A 140 -12.77 0.68 -7.70
N LYS A 141 -13.02 -0.62 -7.93
CA LYS A 141 -13.01 -1.21 -9.28
C LYS A 141 -14.07 -0.58 -10.18
N LYS A 142 -15.30 -0.43 -9.68
CA LYS A 142 -16.40 0.21 -10.41
C LYS A 142 -16.07 1.67 -10.75
N HIS A 143 -15.54 2.44 -9.81
CA HIS A 143 -15.12 3.82 -10.05
C HIS A 143 -14.06 3.89 -11.13
N ARG A 144 -13.05 3.03 -11.06
CA ARG A 144 -11.97 2.97 -12.06
C ARG A 144 -12.50 2.63 -13.44
N GLU A 145 -13.43 1.69 -13.57
CA GLU A 145 -14.06 1.33 -14.84
C GLU A 145 -14.83 2.51 -15.46
N ILE A 146 -15.62 3.24 -14.66
CA ILE A 146 -16.35 4.43 -15.11
C ILE A 146 -15.38 5.52 -15.60
N LEU A 147 -14.32 5.79 -14.82
CA LEU A 147 -13.35 6.82 -15.15
C LEU A 147 -12.52 6.47 -16.39
N THR A 148 -12.07 5.22 -16.51
CA THR A 148 -11.37 4.74 -17.71
C THR A 148 -12.22 4.94 -18.95
N LYS A 149 -13.48 4.49 -18.92
CA LYS A 149 -14.40 4.66 -20.05
C LYS A 149 -14.63 6.13 -20.41
N TYR A 150 -14.85 6.98 -19.40
CA TYR A 150 -15.03 8.42 -19.62
C TYR A 150 -13.80 9.07 -20.28
N LEU A 151 -12.59 8.63 -19.91
CA LEU A 151 -11.35 9.14 -20.51
C LEU A 151 -11.17 8.64 -21.95
N GLU A 152 -11.52 7.38 -22.23
CA GLU A 152 -11.51 6.81 -23.58
C GLU A 152 -12.51 7.51 -24.51
N ASP A 153 -13.74 7.76 -24.05
CA ASP A 153 -14.79 8.44 -24.84
C ASP A 153 -14.47 9.93 -25.11
N LYS A 154 -13.55 10.52 -24.34
CA LYS A 154 -13.14 11.93 -24.46
C LYS A 154 -11.88 12.13 -25.31
N ALA A 155 -11.09 11.08 -25.52
CA ALA A 155 -9.85 11.10 -26.30
C ALA A 155 -10.14 11.16 -27.81
#